data_AF-A0A528NDC3-F1
#
_entry.id   AF-A0A528NDC3-F1
#
_cell.length_a   1.000
_cell.length_b   1.000
_cell.length_c   1.000
_cell.angle_alpha   90.00
_cell.angle_beta   90.00
_cell.angle_gamma   90.00
#
_symmetry.space_group_name_H-M   'P 1'
#
loop_
_entity.id
_entity.type
_entity.pdbx_description
1 polymer ?
#
loop_
_entity_poly.entity_id
_entity_poly.type
_entity_poly.pdbx_seq_one_letter_code
_entity_poly.pdbx_strand_id
1 'polypeptide(L)'
;MVAGAGIVAMLAPGMAVAQAGNPMWQSGYNWTCEATARTICERDGACKVDDAAGTKFEIEYENSRALFPEGTVKIKRHYRQTVNDSPLQAEVKVELADNRVLWLTAVDASRTYSQAWTGAIVEPKGGVVLSITQGVFCLPETSGTPKG
;
A
#
# COMPACT_ATOMS: atom_id res chain seq x y z
N MET A 1 -51.38 -26.09 34.64
CA MET A 1 -51.00 -25.36 33.42
C MET A 1 -50.08 -24.22 33.80
N VAL A 2 -48.77 -24.34 33.53
CA VAL A 2 -47.88 -23.22 33.18
C VAL A 2 -46.78 -23.83 32.31
N ALA A 3 -46.87 -23.68 30.99
CA ALA A 3 -45.83 -24.11 30.06
C ALA A 3 -44.89 -22.92 29.85
N GLY A 4 -43.66 -23.03 30.36
CA GLY A 4 -42.61 -22.03 30.16
C GLY A 4 -42.12 -22.05 28.72
N ALA A 5 -42.33 -20.95 28.00
CA ALA A 5 -41.80 -20.75 26.66
C ALA A 5 -40.31 -20.42 26.75
N GLY A 6 -39.47 -21.36 26.31
CA GLY A 6 -38.02 -21.15 26.17
C GLY A 6 -37.73 -20.24 24.98
N ILE A 7 -37.09 -19.10 25.24
CA ILE A 7 -36.55 -18.20 24.21
C ILE A 7 -35.31 -18.87 23.62
N VAL A 8 -35.40 -19.32 22.37
CA VAL A 8 -34.24 -19.73 21.57
C VAL A 8 -33.59 -18.45 21.02
N ALA A 9 -32.51 -18.00 21.65
CA ALA A 9 -31.68 -16.93 21.11
C ALA A 9 -30.90 -17.47 19.91
N MET A 10 -31.34 -17.14 18.70
CA MET A 10 -30.57 -17.39 17.48
C MET A 10 -29.35 -16.46 17.48
N LEU A 11 -28.17 -17.02 17.77
CA LEU A 11 -26.90 -16.36 17.51
C LEU A 11 -26.76 -16.19 15.99
N ALA A 12 -26.92 -14.96 15.51
CA ALA A 12 -26.59 -14.62 14.14
C ALA A 12 -25.12 -15.00 13.86
N PRO A 13 -24.80 -15.65 12.73
CA PRO A 13 -23.41 -15.88 12.37
C PRO A 13 -22.74 -14.52 12.23
N GLY A 14 -21.75 -14.28 13.10
CA GLY A 14 -20.87 -13.12 13.00
C GLY A 14 -20.37 -13.05 11.57
N MET A 15 -20.63 -11.91 10.92
CA MET A 15 -20.04 -11.61 9.62
C MET A 15 -18.54 -11.78 9.78
N ALA A 16 -18.01 -12.88 9.23
CA ALA A 16 -16.60 -12.98 8.97
C ALA A 16 -16.30 -11.78 8.08
N VAL A 17 -15.67 -10.75 8.65
CA VAL A 17 -15.08 -9.67 7.87
C VAL A 17 -14.04 -10.41 7.04
N ALA A 18 -14.40 -10.76 5.81
CA ALA A 18 -13.48 -11.27 4.83
C ALA A 18 -12.30 -10.30 4.89
N GLN A 19 -11.14 -10.79 5.30
CA GLN A 19 -9.91 -10.01 5.28
C GLN A 19 -9.85 -9.46 3.87
N ALA A 20 -10.19 -8.18 3.72
CA ALA A 20 -10.38 -7.60 2.40
C ALA A 20 -9.03 -7.73 1.72
N GLY A 21 -8.97 -8.59 0.70
CA GLY A 21 -7.74 -8.83 -0.05
C GLY A 21 -7.16 -7.50 -0.50
N ASN A 22 -5.85 -7.45 -0.75
CA ASN A 22 -5.21 -6.23 -1.23
C ASN A 22 -5.95 -5.77 -2.50
N PRO A 23 -6.57 -4.57 -2.51
CA PRO A 23 -7.36 -4.09 -3.65
C PRO A 23 -6.53 -3.96 -4.93
N MET A 24 -5.21 -3.83 -4.83
CA MET A 24 -4.31 -3.88 -5.99
C MET A 24 -4.32 -5.24 -6.70
N TRP A 25 -4.61 -6.36 -6.03
CA TRP A 25 -4.63 -7.67 -6.69
C TRP A 25 -5.66 -7.80 -7.80
N GLN A 26 -6.70 -6.96 -7.81
CA GLN A 26 -7.73 -7.00 -8.84
C GLN A 26 -7.20 -6.61 -10.23
N SER A 27 -6.07 -5.91 -10.28
CA SER A 27 -5.43 -5.47 -11.53
C SER A 27 -4.12 -6.19 -11.82
N GLY A 28 -3.72 -7.15 -10.97
CA GLY A 28 -2.49 -7.95 -11.10
C GLY A 28 -1.65 -8.03 -9.83
N TYR A 29 -0.68 -8.94 -9.81
CA TYR A 29 0.26 -9.11 -8.68
C TYR A 29 1.57 -8.33 -8.85
N ASN A 30 1.88 -7.87 -10.07
CA ASN A 30 3.07 -7.09 -10.36
C ASN A 30 2.71 -5.64 -10.68
N TRP A 31 3.48 -4.72 -10.12
CA TRP A 31 3.23 -3.29 -10.20
C TRP A 31 4.54 -2.55 -10.40
N THR A 32 4.59 -1.68 -11.40
CA THR A 32 5.71 -0.74 -11.58
C THR A 32 5.35 0.56 -10.88
N CYS A 33 6.23 1.02 -10.00
CA CYS A 33 6.11 2.29 -9.31
C CYS A 33 7.25 3.23 -9.72
N GLU A 34 6.94 4.52 -9.82
CA GLU A 34 7.89 5.58 -10.13
C GLU A 34 7.83 6.65 -9.04
N ALA A 35 9.00 7.06 -8.55
CA ALA A 35 9.12 8.18 -7.64
C ALA A 35 8.96 9.50 -8.41
N THR A 36 8.15 10.41 -7.87
CA THR A 36 7.83 11.70 -8.51
C THR A 36 8.55 12.88 -7.87
N ALA A 37 8.87 12.78 -6.58
CA ALA A 37 9.63 13.76 -5.81
C ALA A 37 10.24 13.09 -4.57
N ARG A 38 11.32 13.63 -4.01
CA ARG A 38 11.90 13.17 -2.75
C ARG A 38 11.95 14.32 -1.75
N THR A 39 11.53 14.06 -0.52
CA THR A 39 11.65 14.96 0.62
C THR A 39 12.55 14.31 1.65
N ILE A 40 13.55 15.05 2.12
CA ILE A 40 14.49 14.61 3.16
C ILE A 40 14.26 15.50 4.37
N CYS A 41 13.86 14.91 5.49
CA CYS A 41 13.65 15.62 6.75
C CYS A 41 14.76 15.26 7.74
N GLU A 42 15.39 16.29 8.28
CA GLU A 42 16.50 16.23 9.23
C GLU A 42 16.01 16.47 10.66
N ARG A 43 16.88 16.16 11.63
CA ARG A 43 16.54 16.18 13.06
C ARG A 43 16.21 17.56 13.62
N ASP A 44 16.77 18.60 13.00
CA ASP A 44 16.52 19.99 13.36
C ASP A 44 15.14 20.51 12.89
N GLY A 45 14.36 19.66 12.20
CA GLY A 45 13.06 19.99 11.65
C GLY A 45 13.13 20.58 10.24
N ALA A 46 14.32 20.74 9.66
CA ALA A 46 14.46 21.14 8.28
C ALA A 46 14.03 20.00 7.34
N CYS A 47 13.14 20.30 6.39
CA CYS A 47 12.79 19.40 5.31
C CYS A 47 13.15 20.05 3.97
N LYS A 48 13.92 19.35 3.14
CA LYS A 48 14.30 19.79 1.80
C LYS A 48 13.73 18.86 0.75
N VAL A 49 13.30 19.44 -0.37
CA VAL A 49 12.89 18.68 -1.54
C VAL A 49 14.11 18.50 -2.43
N ASP A 50 14.33 17.26 -2.83
CA ASP A 50 15.38 16.81 -3.75
C ASP A 50 14.70 16.13 -4.95
N ASP A 51 15.39 16.09 -6.08
CA ASP A 51 14.88 15.40 -7.24
C ASP A 51 15.03 13.88 -7.07
N ALA A 52 13.94 13.16 -7.27
CA ALA A 52 13.94 11.71 -7.43
C ALA A 52 13.05 11.26 -8.58
N ALA A 53 12.60 12.20 -9.41
CA ALA A 53 11.77 11.93 -10.56
C ALA A 53 12.42 10.86 -11.45
N GLY A 54 11.63 9.88 -11.87
CA GLY A 54 12.10 8.82 -12.75
C GLY A 54 12.77 7.64 -12.06
N THR A 55 12.94 7.65 -10.73
CA THR A 55 13.41 6.45 -10.02
C THR A 55 12.31 5.40 -10.00
N LYS A 56 12.50 4.29 -10.71
CA LYS A 56 11.52 3.19 -10.81
C LYS A 56 11.87 2.04 -9.88
N PHE A 57 10.84 1.37 -9.38
CA PHE A 57 10.93 0.11 -8.64
C PHE A 57 9.67 -0.73 -8.89
N GLU A 58 9.74 -2.01 -8.60
CA GLU A 58 8.62 -2.94 -8.80
C GLU A 58 8.12 -3.50 -7.47
N ILE A 59 6.82 -3.74 -7.37
CA ILE A 59 6.20 -4.54 -6.32
C ILE A 59 5.70 -5.83 -6.96
N GLU A 60 6.28 -6.96 -6.57
CA GLU A 60 5.83 -8.28 -6.97
C GLU A 60 5.22 -9.01 -5.76
N TYR A 61 3.88 -8.95 -5.66
CA TYR A 61 3.16 -9.56 -4.55
C TYR A 61 3.26 -11.09 -4.55
N GLU A 62 3.28 -11.73 -5.72
CA GLU A 62 3.35 -13.19 -5.86
C GLU A 62 4.59 -13.77 -5.18
N ASN A 63 5.73 -13.10 -5.36
CA ASN A 63 7.01 -13.46 -4.75
C ASN A 63 7.28 -12.72 -3.44
N SER A 64 6.33 -11.92 -2.93
CA SER A 64 6.46 -11.10 -1.74
C SER A 64 7.74 -10.25 -1.73
N ARG A 65 8.04 -9.58 -2.85
CA ARG A 65 9.28 -8.81 -3.03
C ARG A 65 9.02 -7.44 -3.66
N ALA A 66 9.86 -6.49 -3.30
CA ALA A 66 9.98 -5.19 -3.92
C ALA A 66 11.37 -5.10 -4.57
N LEU A 67 11.42 -4.76 -5.86
CA LEU A 67 12.64 -4.72 -6.66
C LEU A 67 13.05 -3.27 -6.86
N PHE A 68 14.04 -2.82 -6.09
CA PHE A 68 14.59 -1.48 -6.25
C PHE A 68 15.93 -1.52 -7.00
N PRO A 69 16.39 -0.39 -7.59
CA PRO A 69 17.70 -0.32 -8.24
C PRO A 69 18.85 -0.71 -7.32
N GLU A 70 18.76 -0.40 -6.02
CA GLU A 70 19.76 -0.74 -5.01
C GLU A 70 19.68 -2.20 -4.51
N GLY A 71 18.60 -2.91 -4.82
CA GLY A 71 18.43 -4.30 -4.43
C GLY A 71 16.98 -4.73 -4.19
N THR A 72 16.80 -6.04 -4.03
CA THR A 72 15.51 -6.64 -3.70
C THR A 72 15.26 -6.63 -2.21
N VAL A 73 14.05 -6.23 -1.81
CA VAL A 73 13.62 -6.20 -0.41
C VAL A 73 12.34 -7.01 -0.24
N LYS A 74 12.31 -7.87 0.77
CA LYS A 74 11.13 -8.70 1.06
C LYS A 74 9.97 -7.83 1.59
N ILE A 75 8.76 -8.11 1.13
CA ILE A 75 7.52 -7.58 1.70
C ILE A 75 7.25 -8.33 3.02
N LYS A 76 7.27 -7.62 4.14
CA LYS A 76 6.93 -8.18 5.47
C LYS A 76 5.43 -8.33 5.62
N ARG A 77 4.69 -7.28 5.27
CA ARG A 77 3.23 -7.21 5.41
C ARG A 77 2.64 -6.38 4.28
N HIS A 78 1.45 -6.74 3.85
CA HIS A 78 0.63 -5.91 3.00
C HIS A 78 -0.82 -6.03 3.50
N TYR A 79 -1.53 -4.93 3.58
CA TYR A 79 -2.93 -4.96 4.01
C TYR A 79 -3.68 -3.76 3.50
N ARG A 80 -4.99 -3.96 3.27
CA ARG A 80 -5.92 -2.86 3.10
C ARG A 80 -6.02 -2.13 4.44
N GLN A 81 -5.78 -0.84 4.43
CA GLN A 81 -6.05 0.02 5.58
C GLN A 81 -7.41 0.68 5.35
N THR A 82 -8.30 0.53 6.32
CA THR A 82 -9.54 1.30 6.40
C THR A 82 -9.33 2.35 7.47
N VAL A 83 -9.34 3.62 7.07
CA VAL A 83 -9.33 4.73 8.03
C VAL A 83 -10.78 5.16 8.22
N ASN A 84 -11.28 5.08 9.45
CA ASN A 84 -12.63 5.53 9.79
C ASN A 84 -12.80 7.00 9.41
N ASP A 85 -13.95 7.33 8.81
CA ASP A 85 -14.28 8.67 8.33
C ASP A 85 -13.33 9.25 7.27
N SER A 86 -12.44 8.42 6.70
CA SER A 86 -11.62 8.85 5.56
C SER A 86 -12.45 8.84 4.28
N PRO A 87 -12.42 9.93 3.48
CA PRO A 87 -12.98 9.91 2.14
C PRO A 87 -12.20 8.97 1.20
N LEU A 88 -11.00 8.52 1.59
CA LEU A 88 -10.17 7.60 0.81
C LEU A 88 -10.69 6.17 0.99
N GLN A 89 -11.44 5.69 0.00
CA GLN A 89 -12.25 4.46 0.13
C GLN A 89 -11.43 3.15 0.03
N ALA A 90 -10.17 3.24 -0.39
CA ALA A 90 -9.23 2.14 -0.38
C ALA A 90 -7.80 2.66 -0.24
N GLU A 91 -7.15 2.29 0.86
CA GLU A 91 -5.73 2.49 1.07
C GLU A 91 -5.02 1.15 1.17
N VAL A 92 -3.81 1.09 0.63
CA VAL A 92 -2.91 -0.05 0.74
C VAL A 92 -1.68 0.40 1.46
N LYS A 93 -1.32 -0.37 2.49
CA LYS A 93 -0.04 -0.24 3.17
C LYS A 93 0.82 -1.46 2.88
N VAL A 94 2.06 -1.24 2.45
CA VAL A 94 3.06 -2.29 2.22
C VAL A 94 4.26 -2.01 3.11
N GLU A 95 4.53 -2.89 4.05
CA GLU A 95 5.67 -2.80 4.96
C GLU A 95 6.80 -3.70 4.45
N LEU A 96 7.99 -3.14 4.27
CA LEU A 96 9.16 -3.81 3.74
C LEU A 96 10.14 -4.26 4.83
N ALA A 97 11.00 -5.21 4.48
CA ALA A 97 11.93 -5.83 5.41
C ALA A 97 12.98 -4.87 5.99
N ASP A 98 13.32 -3.83 5.25
CA ASP A 98 14.23 -2.75 5.64
C ASP A 98 13.54 -1.58 6.36
N ASN A 99 12.26 -1.76 6.74
CA ASN A 99 11.42 -0.77 7.43
C ASN A 99 10.92 0.38 6.56
N ARG A 100 11.12 0.32 5.24
CA ARG A 100 10.36 1.18 4.32
C ARG A 100 8.88 0.82 4.36
N VAL A 101 8.04 1.83 4.21
CA VAL A 101 6.58 1.68 4.19
C VAL A 101 6.03 2.42 2.99
N LEU A 102 5.32 1.70 2.12
CA LEU A 102 4.50 2.31 1.09
C LEU A 102 3.09 2.52 1.62
N TRP A 103 2.53 3.69 1.37
CA TRP A 103 1.13 4.01 1.61
C TRP A 103 0.54 4.56 0.32
N LEU A 104 -0.45 3.85 -0.22
CA LEU A 104 -1.01 4.06 -1.55
C LEU A 104 -2.53 4.18 -1.47
N THR A 105 -3.09 5.03 -2.31
CA THR A 105 -4.52 5.11 -2.57
C THR A 105 -4.80 5.03 -4.07
N ALA A 106 -5.98 4.54 -4.44
CA ALA A 106 -6.39 4.49 -5.84
C ALA A 106 -6.58 5.91 -6.37
N VAL A 107 -6.05 6.22 -7.55
CA VAL A 107 -6.26 7.52 -8.22
C VAL A 107 -7.73 7.71 -8.60
N ASP A 108 -8.39 6.61 -8.98
CA ASP A 108 -9.83 6.54 -9.19
C ASP A 108 -10.40 5.46 -8.26
N ALA A 109 -11.16 5.86 -7.25
CA ALA A 109 -11.75 4.94 -6.28
C ALA A 109 -12.68 3.91 -6.93
N SER A 110 -13.36 4.28 -8.02
CA SER A 110 -14.23 3.38 -8.78
C SER A 110 -13.46 2.41 -9.66
N ARG A 111 -12.18 2.73 -9.96
CA ARG A 111 -11.31 2.01 -10.91
C ARG A 111 -11.94 1.86 -12.31
N THR A 112 -12.84 2.76 -12.67
CA THR A 112 -13.53 2.77 -13.97
C THR A 112 -12.64 3.36 -15.05
N TYR A 113 -11.89 4.41 -14.71
CA TYR A 113 -11.07 5.18 -15.64
C TYR A 113 -9.58 4.92 -15.49
N SER A 114 -9.14 4.48 -14.31
CA SER A 114 -7.73 4.24 -14.04
C SER A 114 -7.52 3.11 -13.04
N GLN A 115 -6.50 2.29 -13.32
CA GLN A 115 -5.98 1.29 -12.37
C GLN A 115 -4.76 1.82 -11.60
N ALA A 116 -4.42 3.10 -11.75
CA ALA A 116 -3.25 3.69 -11.12
C ALA A 116 -3.45 3.90 -9.62
N TRP A 117 -2.35 3.80 -8.89
CA TRP A 117 -2.25 4.07 -7.47
C TRP A 117 -1.23 5.17 -7.23
N THR A 118 -1.49 6.04 -6.26
CA THR A 118 -0.57 7.12 -5.89
C THR A 118 -0.43 7.20 -4.38
N GLY A 119 0.69 7.74 -3.92
CA GLY A 119 0.92 7.94 -2.50
C GLY A 119 2.39 8.21 -2.22
N ALA A 120 2.93 7.57 -1.19
CA ALA A 120 4.33 7.75 -0.81
C ALA A 120 4.99 6.45 -0.36
N ILE A 121 6.31 6.38 -0.56
CA ILE A 121 7.19 5.48 0.18
C ILE A 121 7.96 6.28 1.23
N VAL A 122 7.90 5.83 2.48
CA VAL A 122 8.58 6.43 3.62
C VAL A 122 9.69 5.51 4.07
N GLU A 123 10.90 6.04 4.15
CA GLU A 123 12.08 5.38 4.69
C GLU A 123 12.49 6.07 6.00
N PRO A 124 12.21 5.44 7.16
CA PRO A 124 12.71 5.92 8.44
C PRO A 124 14.24 5.82 8.52
N LYS A 125 14.88 6.84 9.11
CA LYS A 125 16.33 6.90 9.34
C LYS A 125 16.63 7.16 10.83
N GLY A 126 17.86 6.89 11.26
CA GLY A 126 18.27 6.94 12.68
C GLY A 126 19.34 7.98 13.03
N GLY A 127 19.58 8.98 12.17
CA GLY A 127 20.74 9.86 12.26
C GLY A 127 20.41 11.35 12.25
N VAL A 128 21.21 12.12 11.50
CA VAL A 128 20.93 13.54 11.17
C VAL A 128 19.68 13.61 10.29
N VAL A 129 19.60 12.74 9.28
CA VAL A 129 18.37 12.49 8.55
C VAL A 129 17.47 11.58 9.39
N LEU A 130 16.21 11.98 9.55
CA LEU A 130 15.18 11.22 10.28
C LEU A 130 14.23 10.49 9.34
N SER A 131 13.97 11.04 8.15
CA SER A 131 13.10 10.40 7.17
C SER A 131 13.44 10.84 5.75
N ILE A 132 13.32 9.88 4.83
CA ILE A 132 13.22 10.16 3.40
C ILE A 132 11.81 9.73 2.97
N THR A 133 11.06 10.64 2.38
CA THR A 133 9.72 10.35 1.83
C THR A 133 9.75 10.63 0.34
N GLN A 134 9.31 9.69 -0.48
CA GLN A 134 9.18 9.89 -1.92
C GLN A 134 7.72 9.78 -2.31
N GLY A 135 7.22 10.76 -3.07
CA GLY A 135 5.94 10.62 -3.75
C GLY A 135 6.04 9.51 -4.80
N VAL A 136 5.02 8.66 -4.92
CA VAL A 136 5.04 7.52 -5.85
C VAL A 136 3.76 7.45 -6.67
N PHE A 137 3.91 6.96 -7.90
CA PHE A 137 2.84 6.61 -8.81
C PHE A 137 3.07 5.20 -9.32
N CYS A 138 2.07 4.32 -9.17
CA CYS A 138 2.16 2.91 -9.49
C CYS A 138 1.10 2.49 -10.51
N LEU A 139 1.52 1.67 -11.46
CA LEU A 139 0.66 1.06 -12.47
C LEU A 139 0.80 -0.47 -12.42
N PRO A 140 -0.27 -1.24 -12.70
CA PRO A 140 -0.14 -2.67 -12.83
C PRO A 140 0.72 -2.99 -14.05
N GLU A 141 1.60 -3.99 -13.94
CA GLU A 141 2.24 -4.55 -15.12
C GLU A 141 1.13 -5.23 -15.93
N THR A 142 0.82 -4.70 -17.10
CA THR A 142 -0.09 -5.40 -18.02
C THR A 142 0.57 -6.71 -18.43
N SER A 143 -0.13 -7.82 -18.22
CA SER A 143 0.28 -9.15 -18.72
C SER A 143 0.44 -9.07 -20.25
N GLY A 144 1.63 -8.74 -20.75
CA GLY A 144 1.86 -8.57 -22.18
C GLY A 144 2.95 -7.58 -22.59
N THR A 145 3.56 -6.81 -21.69
CA THR A 145 4.72 -5.98 -22.07
C THR A 145 5.99 -6.84 -22.00
N PRO A 146 6.70 -7.10 -23.12
CA PRO A 146 7.94 -7.88 -23.08
C PRO A 146 8.97 -7.15 -22.22
N LYS A 147 9.57 -7.87 -21.26
CA LYS A 147 10.79 -7.42 -20.59
C LYS A 147 11.89 -7.41 -21.66
N GLY A 148 12.28 -6.21 -22.09
CA GLY A 148 13.41 -5.99 -23.00
C GLY A 148 14.75 -6.31 -22.36
#